data_AF-A0A960DV01-F1
#
_entry.id   AF-A0A960DV01-F1
#
_cell.length_a   1.000
_cell.length_b   1.000
_cell.length_c   1.000
_cell.angle_alpha   90.00
_cell.angle_beta   90.00
_cell.angle_gamma   90.00
#
_symmetry.space_group_name_H-M   'P 1'
#
loop_
_entity.id
_entity.type
_entity.pdbx_description
1 polymer ?
#
loop_
_entity_poly.entity_id
_entity_poly.type
_entity_poly.pdbx_seq_one_letter_code
_entity_poly.pdbx_strand_id
1 'polypeptide(L)'
;QVFADTGCSVDYLVGTMIELPRAALMAGEIAEVGEFFSFGTNDLTQMTFGFSRDDVEAKMMPRYVAQGLLPRDPFESIDVDGVGRLIRSAVEGARAAKRRLPIGVCGEHGGEPASIAFFASAGFDYVSCSPYRVPVARLAAAHAVIGTGGDTR
;
A
#
# COMPACT_ATOMS: atom_id res chain seq x y z
N GLN A 1 33.94 8.67 -6.97
CA GLN A 1 32.48 8.68 -7.25
C GLN A 1 32.24 7.52 -8.20
N VAL A 2 31.40 6.51 -7.87
CA VAL A 2 31.37 5.22 -8.61
C VAL A 2 31.30 5.39 -10.13
N PHE A 3 30.42 6.23 -10.67
CA PHE A 3 30.32 6.47 -12.11
C PHE A 3 31.56 7.15 -12.71
N ALA A 4 32.15 8.12 -12.03
CA ALA A 4 33.39 8.77 -12.47
C ALA A 4 34.59 7.80 -12.43
N ASP A 5 34.65 6.93 -11.43
CA ASP A 5 35.76 6.01 -11.21
C ASP A 5 35.70 4.80 -12.18
N THR A 6 34.50 4.43 -12.64
CA THR A 6 34.26 3.28 -13.54
C THR A 6 34.09 3.65 -15.01
N GLY A 7 33.79 4.92 -15.32
CA GLY A 7 33.47 5.36 -16.68
C GLY A 7 32.13 4.83 -17.22
N CYS A 8 31.28 4.27 -16.36
CA CYS A 8 29.98 3.70 -16.71
C CYS A 8 28.83 4.50 -16.09
N SER A 9 27.64 4.46 -16.71
CA SER A 9 26.39 5.00 -16.16
C SER A 9 25.27 3.98 -16.27
N VAL A 10 24.32 4.03 -15.33
CA VAL A 10 23.13 3.16 -15.29
C VAL A 10 21.95 4.03 -14.88
N ASP A 11 20.80 3.85 -15.55
CA ASP A 11 19.56 4.51 -15.16
C ASP A 11 19.04 3.88 -13.86
N TYR A 12 18.67 4.72 -12.89
CA TYR A 12 18.10 4.29 -11.62
C TYR A 12 17.02 5.27 -11.16
N LEU A 13 16.15 4.79 -10.28
CA LEU A 13 15.11 5.60 -9.65
C LEU A 13 15.35 5.61 -8.14
N VAL A 14 15.11 6.77 -7.52
CA VAL A 14 15.08 6.93 -6.07
C VAL A 14 13.66 7.28 -5.64
N GLY A 15 13.02 6.34 -4.97
CA GLY A 15 11.70 6.51 -4.38
C GLY A 15 11.74 6.39 -2.86
N THR A 16 10.56 6.31 -2.26
CA THR A 16 10.45 6.16 -0.81
C THR A 16 9.29 5.27 -0.41
N MET A 17 9.37 4.76 0.82
CA MET A 17 8.26 4.06 1.44
C MET A 17 7.30 5.06 2.08
N ILE A 18 6.00 4.90 1.81
CA ILE A 18 4.94 5.63 2.51
C ILE A 18 4.37 4.72 3.58
N GLU A 19 4.98 4.78 4.76
CA GLU A 19 4.69 3.89 5.89
C GLU A 19 4.42 4.65 7.21
N LEU A 20 4.65 5.96 7.21
CA LEU A 20 4.34 6.83 8.34
C LEU A 20 3.10 7.68 8.03
N PRO A 21 2.17 7.88 8.98
CA PRO A 21 1.00 8.73 8.77
C PRO A 21 1.37 10.15 8.31
N ARG A 22 2.46 10.73 8.86
CA ARG A 22 2.96 12.03 8.40
C ARG A 22 3.44 12.00 6.95
N ALA A 23 4.09 10.92 6.50
CA ALA A 23 4.50 10.80 5.10
C ALA A 23 3.28 10.73 4.17
N ALA A 24 2.22 10.03 4.58
CA ALA A 24 0.97 9.98 3.84
C ALA A 24 0.30 11.37 3.74
N LEU A 25 0.26 12.12 4.85
CA LEU A 25 -0.31 13.49 4.86
C LEU A 25 0.51 14.49 4.03
N MET A 26 1.83 14.30 3.96
CA MET A 26 2.75 15.18 3.22
C MET A 26 3.15 14.62 1.84
N ALA A 27 2.40 13.64 1.32
CA ALA A 27 2.79 12.89 0.13
C ALA A 27 3.00 13.76 -1.12
N GLY A 28 2.30 14.89 -1.24
CA GLY A 28 2.49 15.85 -2.32
C GLY A 28 3.89 16.44 -2.35
N GLU A 29 4.39 16.94 -1.20
CA GLU A 29 5.74 17.50 -1.08
C GLU A 29 6.81 16.41 -1.30
N ILE A 30 6.57 15.21 -0.77
CA ILE A 30 7.49 14.08 -0.96
C ILE A 30 7.56 13.67 -2.44
N ALA A 31 6.46 13.78 -3.19
CA ALA A 31 6.40 13.40 -4.61
C ALA A 31 7.18 14.35 -5.53
N GLU A 32 7.52 15.56 -5.07
CA GLU A 32 8.38 16.49 -5.81
C GLU A 32 9.77 15.89 -6.01
N VAL A 33 10.31 15.22 -4.98
CA VAL A 33 11.65 14.63 -4.98
C VAL A 33 11.65 13.12 -5.23
N GLY A 34 10.61 12.41 -4.81
CA GLY A 34 10.49 10.96 -4.98
C GLY A 34 10.10 10.57 -6.40
N GLU A 35 10.73 9.52 -6.94
CA GLU A 35 10.46 9.02 -8.28
C GLU A 35 9.46 7.85 -8.32
N PHE A 36 9.17 7.23 -7.17
CA PHE A 36 8.08 6.29 -6.96
C PHE A 36 7.72 6.19 -5.47
N PHE A 37 6.51 5.73 -5.16
CA PHE A 37 6.09 5.38 -3.80
C PHE A 37 5.80 3.89 -3.67
N SER A 38 6.27 3.31 -2.56
CA SER A 38 5.85 1.98 -2.13
C SER A 38 5.17 2.11 -0.76
N PHE A 39 3.91 1.73 -0.64
CA PHE A 39 3.22 1.77 0.64
C PHE A 39 3.65 0.59 1.51
N GLY A 40 4.27 0.90 2.65
CA GLY A 40 4.58 -0.04 3.72
C GLY A 40 3.36 -0.18 4.63
N THR A 41 2.35 -0.91 4.16
CA THR A 41 1.04 -0.95 4.82
C THR A 41 1.07 -1.60 6.21
N ASN A 42 2.01 -2.49 6.48
CA ASN A 42 2.15 -3.10 7.81
C ASN A 42 2.51 -2.03 8.87
N ASP A 43 3.56 -1.25 8.61
CA ASP A 43 3.99 -0.17 9.50
C ASP A 43 2.98 0.98 9.52
N LEU A 44 2.37 1.29 8.37
CA LEU A 44 1.31 2.31 8.31
C LEU A 44 0.11 1.91 9.18
N THR A 45 -0.32 0.64 9.13
CA THR A 45 -1.38 0.12 10.00
C THR A 45 -0.96 0.20 11.47
N GLN A 46 0.25 -0.24 11.82
CA GLN A 46 0.77 -0.17 13.18
C GLN A 46 0.74 1.26 13.73
N MET A 47 1.24 2.24 12.97
CA MET A 47 1.27 3.63 13.40
C MET A 47 -0.12 4.29 13.42
N THR A 48 -1.03 3.86 12.54
CA THR A 48 -2.40 4.42 12.49
C THR A 48 -3.26 3.91 13.64
N PHE A 49 -3.18 2.62 13.95
CA PHE A 49 -3.92 2.02 15.06
C PHE A 49 -3.23 2.22 16.42
N GLY A 50 -1.94 2.54 16.43
CA GLY A 50 -1.13 2.51 17.65
C GLY A 50 -0.89 1.09 18.16
N PHE A 51 -0.85 0.11 17.27
CA PHE A 51 -0.65 -1.31 17.60
C PHE A 51 0.81 -1.70 17.38
N SER A 52 1.52 -2.04 18.45
CA SER A 52 2.77 -2.79 18.33
C SER A 52 2.45 -4.17 17.76
N ARG A 53 2.90 -4.46 16.55
CA ARG A 53 2.59 -5.73 15.87
C ARG A 53 2.99 -6.95 16.70
N ASP A 54 4.22 -6.94 17.23
CA ASP A 54 4.78 -8.03 18.05
C ASP A 54 3.98 -8.29 19.34
N ASP A 55 3.32 -7.27 19.88
CA ASP A 55 2.54 -7.38 21.11
C ASP A 55 1.06 -7.64 20.87
N VAL A 56 0.50 -7.10 19.80
CA VAL A 56 -0.95 -7.01 19.61
C VAL A 56 -1.47 -8.10 18.68
N GLU A 57 -0.77 -8.40 17.59
CA GLU A 57 -1.23 -9.34 16.55
C GLU A 57 -1.46 -10.74 17.15
N ALA A 58 -0.46 -11.28 17.85
CA ALA A 58 -0.55 -12.64 18.41
C ALA A 58 -1.38 -12.73 19.72
N LYS A 59 -1.43 -11.67 20.53
CA LYS A 59 -1.99 -11.74 21.90
C LYS A 59 -3.41 -11.20 22.01
N MET A 60 -3.74 -10.17 21.23
CA MET A 60 -4.96 -9.36 21.43
C MET A 60 -5.92 -9.43 20.25
N MET A 61 -5.41 -9.50 19.01
CA MET A 61 -6.24 -9.41 17.80
C MET A 61 -7.32 -10.49 17.69
N PRO A 62 -7.06 -11.77 18.01
CA PRO A 62 -8.11 -12.80 18.01
C PRO A 62 -9.26 -12.48 18.98
N ARG A 63 -8.98 -11.84 20.12
CA ARG A 63 -10.01 -11.43 21.08
C ARG A 63 -10.82 -10.25 20.57
N TYR A 64 -10.17 -9.27 19.92
CA TYR A 64 -10.85 -8.10 19.36
C TYR A 64 -11.83 -8.51 18.27
N VAL A 65 -11.41 -9.42 17.39
CA VAL A 65 -12.28 -9.98 16.34
C VAL A 65 -13.40 -10.83 16.94
N ALA A 66 -13.10 -11.72 17.89
CA ALA A 66 -14.12 -12.56 18.54
C ALA A 66 -15.17 -11.75 19.32
N GLN A 67 -14.80 -10.59 19.86
CA GLN A 67 -15.70 -9.67 20.55
C GLN A 67 -16.40 -8.67 19.62
N GLY A 68 -16.10 -8.70 18.32
CA GLY A 68 -16.69 -7.77 17.34
C GLY A 68 -16.21 -6.33 17.48
N LEU A 69 -15.09 -6.09 18.18
CA LEU A 69 -14.46 -4.76 18.28
C LEU A 69 -13.82 -4.34 16.96
N LEU A 70 -13.31 -5.32 16.22
CA LEU A 70 -12.84 -5.17 14.85
C LEU A 70 -13.49 -6.25 13.97
N PRO A 71 -13.86 -5.91 12.72
CA PRO A 71 -14.49 -6.87 11.82
C PRO A 71 -13.50 -7.94 11.33
N ARG A 72 -12.21 -7.59 11.26
CA ARG A 72 -11.10 -8.46 10.84
C ARG A 72 -9.79 -7.93 11.42
N ASP A 73 -8.76 -8.77 11.41
CA ASP A 73 -7.39 -8.33 11.67
C ASP A 73 -6.93 -7.31 10.60
N PRO A 74 -6.57 -6.07 11.01
CA PRO A 74 -6.14 -5.02 10.09
C PRO A 74 -4.73 -5.25 9.51
N PHE A 75 -3.98 -6.25 9.99
CA PHE A 75 -2.69 -6.66 9.42
C PHE A 75 -2.84 -7.75 8.34
N GLU A 76 -3.99 -8.45 8.30
CA GLU A 76 -4.31 -9.40 7.24
C GLU A 76 -5.01 -8.73 6.05
N SER A 77 -5.95 -7.82 6.33
CA SER A 77 -6.75 -7.13 5.33
C SER A 77 -6.84 -5.65 5.68
N ILE A 78 -6.60 -4.79 4.69
CA ILE A 78 -6.43 -3.36 4.92
C ILE A 78 -7.68 -2.74 5.56
N ASP A 79 -7.47 -1.95 6.61
CA ASP A 79 -8.51 -1.09 7.16
C ASP A 79 -8.81 0.05 6.17
N VAL A 80 -9.93 -0.05 5.47
CA VAL A 80 -10.34 0.91 4.43
C VAL A 80 -10.75 2.26 5.02
N ASP A 81 -11.23 2.29 6.27
CA ASP A 81 -11.84 3.46 6.89
C ASP A 81 -10.85 4.34 7.64
N GLY A 82 -9.80 3.79 8.21
CA GLY A 82 -8.69 4.54 8.81
C GLY A 82 -7.48 4.60 7.89
N VAL A 83 -6.74 3.49 7.79
CA VAL A 83 -5.50 3.39 6.98
C VAL A 83 -5.77 3.74 5.51
N GLY A 84 -6.90 3.28 4.97
CA GLY A 84 -7.33 3.55 3.60
C GLY A 84 -7.61 5.03 3.33
N ARG A 85 -7.97 5.84 4.33
CA ARG A 85 -8.09 7.30 4.17
C ARG A 85 -6.73 7.97 4.04
N LEU A 86 -5.74 7.55 4.83
CA LEU A 86 -4.36 8.02 4.69
C LEU A 86 -3.82 7.67 3.31
N ILE A 87 -4.06 6.44 2.84
CA ILE A 87 -3.64 6.00 1.51
C ILE A 87 -4.29 6.85 0.42
N ARG A 88 -5.61 7.06 0.46
CA ARG A 88 -6.31 7.89 -0.54
C ARG A 88 -5.78 9.32 -0.57
N SER A 89 -5.64 9.95 0.59
CA SER A 89 -5.09 11.31 0.71
C SER A 89 -3.66 11.38 0.15
N ALA A 90 -2.84 10.36 0.42
CA ALA A 90 -1.47 10.30 -0.07
C ALA A 90 -1.40 10.15 -1.58
N VAL A 91 -2.22 9.25 -2.18
CA VAL A 91 -2.28 9.08 -3.63
C VAL A 91 -2.76 10.36 -4.30
N GLU A 92 -3.80 11.00 -3.79
CA GLU A 92 -4.32 12.26 -4.33
C GLU A 92 -3.25 13.35 -4.32
N GLY A 93 -2.62 13.59 -3.17
CA GLY A 93 -1.54 14.58 -3.05
C GLY A 93 -0.35 14.29 -3.95
N ALA A 94 0.07 13.03 -4.01
CA ALA A 94 1.19 12.59 -4.85
C ALA A 94 0.91 12.79 -6.34
N ARG A 95 -0.31 12.46 -6.80
CA ARG A 95 -0.72 12.62 -8.20
C ARG A 95 -0.95 14.07 -8.57
N ALA A 96 -1.36 14.91 -7.63
CA ALA A 96 -1.44 16.35 -7.84
C ALA A 96 -0.05 16.96 -8.09
N ALA A 97 0.97 16.54 -7.35
CA ALA A 97 2.36 16.99 -7.54
C ALA A 97 3.02 16.34 -8.77
N LYS A 98 2.85 15.03 -8.96
CA LYS A 98 3.45 14.26 -10.06
C LYS A 98 2.46 13.23 -10.61
N ARG A 99 1.72 13.64 -11.65
CA ARG A 99 0.61 12.86 -12.27
C ARG A 99 0.95 11.41 -12.62
N ARG A 100 2.20 11.13 -13.05
CA ARG A 100 2.65 9.78 -13.46
C ARG A 100 3.63 9.14 -12.47
N LEU A 101 3.63 9.55 -11.20
CA LEU A 101 4.43 8.89 -10.16
C LEU A 101 4.00 7.42 -10.02
N PRO A 102 4.88 6.42 -10.21
CA PRO A 102 4.56 5.04 -9.92
C PRO A 102 4.25 4.86 -8.43
N ILE A 103 3.10 4.27 -8.13
CA ILE A 103 2.63 4.00 -6.77
C ILE A 103 2.29 2.53 -6.65
N GLY A 104 2.90 1.84 -5.69
CA GLY A 104 2.54 0.47 -5.36
C GLY A 104 2.50 0.20 -3.87
N VAL A 105 2.21 -1.04 -3.51
CA VAL A 105 2.19 -1.53 -2.12
C VAL A 105 3.11 -2.74 -2.00
N CYS A 106 3.77 -2.85 -0.85
CA CYS A 106 4.50 -4.05 -0.45
C CYS A 106 3.93 -4.61 0.87
N GLY A 107 4.08 -5.91 1.06
CA GLY A 107 3.72 -6.59 2.30
C GLY A 107 2.52 -7.52 2.14
N GLU A 108 1.90 -7.85 3.25
CA GLU A 108 0.89 -8.92 3.31
C GLU A 108 -0.38 -8.57 2.56
N HIS A 109 -0.84 -7.33 2.71
CA HIS A 109 -2.01 -6.77 2.02
C HIS A 109 -1.88 -6.81 0.49
N GLY A 110 -0.66 -6.77 -0.05
CA GLY A 110 -0.42 -6.88 -1.50
C GLY A 110 -0.79 -8.24 -2.09
N GLY A 111 -1.06 -9.25 -1.25
CA GLY A 111 -1.52 -10.58 -1.65
C GLY A 111 -2.93 -10.93 -1.16
N GLU A 112 -3.65 -10.00 -0.53
CA GLU A 112 -5.00 -10.23 -0.01
C GLU A 112 -6.07 -9.66 -0.96
N PRO A 113 -7.04 -10.46 -1.46
CA PRO A 113 -7.94 -10.04 -2.53
C PRO A 113 -8.75 -8.77 -2.27
N ALA A 114 -9.29 -8.57 -1.06
CA ALA A 114 -10.08 -7.37 -0.76
C ALA A 114 -9.20 -6.12 -0.72
N SER A 115 -8.00 -6.23 -0.14
CA SER A 115 -6.99 -5.17 -0.13
C SER A 115 -6.54 -4.80 -1.54
N ILE A 116 -6.30 -5.80 -2.41
CA ILE A 116 -5.97 -5.57 -3.83
C ILE A 116 -7.09 -4.81 -4.55
N ALA A 117 -8.35 -5.18 -4.31
CA ALA A 117 -9.49 -4.45 -4.89
C ALA A 117 -9.53 -2.99 -4.41
N PHE A 118 -9.24 -2.75 -3.12
CA PHE A 118 -9.10 -1.40 -2.58
C PHE A 118 -7.95 -0.63 -3.25
N PHE A 119 -6.75 -1.20 -3.35
CA PHE A 119 -5.61 -0.53 -3.98
C PHE A 119 -5.86 -0.19 -5.45
N ALA A 120 -6.51 -1.09 -6.19
CA ALA A 120 -6.94 -0.83 -7.57
C ALA A 120 -7.89 0.39 -7.62
N SER A 121 -8.89 0.43 -6.75
CA SER A 121 -9.83 1.58 -6.67
C SER A 121 -9.16 2.88 -6.20
N ALA A 122 -8.08 2.78 -5.44
CA ALA A 122 -7.31 3.91 -4.93
C ALA A 122 -6.26 4.43 -5.94
N GLY A 123 -6.11 3.79 -7.12
CA GLY A 123 -5.21 4.26 -8.18
C GLY A 123 -3.76 3.78 -8.05
N PHE A 124 -3.53 2.61 -7.45
CA PHE A 124 -2.23 1.96 -7.41
C PHE A 124 -1.86 1.36 -8.78
N ASP A 125 -0.59 1.45 -9.16
CA ASP A 125 -0.06 0.90 -10.40
C ASP A 125 0.36 -0.57 -10.26
N TYR A 126 0.77 -0.99 -9.06
CA TYR A 126 1.18 -2.37 -8.80
C TYR A 126 0.98 -2.81 -7.35
N VAL A 127 0.95 -4.14 -7.16
CA VAL A 127 1.02 -4.78 -5.85
C VAL A 127 2.24 -5.71 -5.82
N SER A 128 2.91 -5.78 -4.67
CA SER A 128 4.03 -6.68 -4.42
C SER A 128 3.73 -7.58 -3.24
N CYS A 129 3.89 -8.89 -3.42
CA CYS A 129 3.56 -9.91 -2.43
C CYS A 129 4.56 -11.08 -2.47
N SER A 130 4.48 -11.97 -1.50
CA SER A 130 5.33 -13.16 -1.45
C SER A 130 5.16 -14.04 -2.69
N PRO A 131 6.20 -14.77 -3.15
CA PRO A 131 6.17 -15.50 -4.42
C PRO A 131 4.95 -16.41 -4.61
N TYR A 132 4.56 -17.14 -3.56
CA TYR A 132 3.42 -18.06 -3.59
C TYR A 132 2.06 -17.35 -3.68
N ARG A 133 1.97 -16.08 -3.27
CA ARG A 133 0.75 -15.25 -3.39
C ARG A 133 0.62 -14.58 -4.75
N VAL A 134 1.67 -14.57 -5.59
CA VAL A 134 1.64 -13.94 -6.93
C VAL A 134 0.47 -14.42 -7.81
N PRO A 135 0.17 -15.74 -7.93
CA PRO A 135 -0.97 -16.19 -8.72
C PRO A 135 -2.32 -15.67 -8.20
N VAL A 136 -2.49 -15.66 -6.88
CA VAL A 136 -3.71 -15.13 -6.23
C VAL A 136 -3.83 -13.63 -6.46
N ALA A 137 -2.73 -12.89 -6.32
CA ALA A 137 -2.72 -11.44 -6.52
C ALA A 137 -3.08 -11.06 -7.96
N ARG A 138 -2.57 -11.80 -8.96
CA ARG A 138 -2.94 -11.61 -10.37
C ARG A 138 -4.42 -11.83 -10.63
N LEU A 139 -4.99 -12.90 -10.07
CA LEU A 139 -6.41 -13.20 -10.22
C LEU A 139 -7.28 -12.13 -9.53
N ALA A 140 -6.92 -11.74 -8.30
CA ALA A 140 -7.63 -10.70 -7.57
C ALA A 140 -7.58 -9.34 -8.29
N ALA A 141 -6.43 -8.95 -8.84
CA ALA A 141 -6.28 -7.72 -9.61
C ALA A 141 -7.16 -7.75 -10.88
N ALA A 142 -7.21 -8.88 -11.59
CA ALA A 142 -8.10 -9.02 -12.74
C ALA A 142 -9.58 -8.90 -12.35
N HIS A 143 -10.00 -9.55 -11.25
CA HIS A 143 -11.36 -9.43 -10.74
C HIS A 143 -11.70 -8.01 -10.29
N ALA A 144 -10.76 -7.27 -9.69
CA ALA A 144 -10.98 -5.89 -9.28
C ALA A 144 -11.27 -4.97 -10.48
N VAL A 145 -10.58 -5.20 -11.61
CA VAL A 145 -10.79 -4.42 -12.84
C VAL A 145 -12.06 -4.86 -13.59
N ILE A 146 -12.36 -6.15 -13.64
CA ILE A 146 -13.56 -6.65 -14.36
C ILE A 146 -14.84 -6.39 -13.56
N GLY A 147 -14.81 -6.58 -12.24
CA GLY A 147 -15.98 -6.42 -11.36
C GLY A 147 -16.51 -4.98 -11.31
N THR A 148 -15.68 -3.98 -11.62
CA THR A 148 -16.08 -2.58 -11.75
C THR A 148 -16.70 -2.24 -13.11
N GLY A 149 -16.54 -3.10 -14.12
CA GLY A 149 -17.11 -2.95 -15.47
C GLY A 149 -18.44 -3.67 -15.71
N GLY A 150 -19.04 -4.27 -14.67
CA GLY A 150 -20.23 -5.12 -14.76
C GLY A 150 -21.57 -4.41 -14.93
N ASP A 151 -21.61 -3.07 -14.87
CA ASP A 151 -22.85 -2.29 -14.98
C ASP A 151 -22.94 -1.57 -16.34
N THR A 152 -22.91 -2.36 -17.42
CA THR A 152 -23.18 -1.91 -18.79
C THR A 152 -24.36 -2.66 -19.43
N ARG A 153 -25.33 -3.09 -18.62
CA ARG A 153 -26.63 -3.57 -19.12
C ARG A 153 -27.66 -2.45 -19.17
#